data_AF-A0A4R8L807-F1
#
_entry.id   AF-A0A4R8L807-F1
#
_cell.length_a   1.000
_cell.length_b   1.000
_cell.length_c   1.000
_cell.angle_alpha   90.00
_cell.angle_beta   90.00
_cell.angle_gamma   90.00
#
_symmetry.space_group_name_H-M   'P 1'
#
loop_
_entity.id
_entity.type
_entity.pdbx_description
1 polymer ?
#
loop_
_entity_poly.entity_id
_entity_poly.type
_entity_poly.pdbx_seq_one_letter_code
_entity_poly.pdbx_strand_id
1 'polypeptide(L)' 'MKNSLEIVWSSAMDEYENLTLEILLDGYPVVRVNEERGRDNLEAELGGPELDGRMARKVSLDDLIDIRKTMTTGK' A
#
# COMPACT_ATOMS: atom_id res chain seq x y z
N MET A 1 -16.40 6.48 -15.97
CA MET A 1 -15.23 5.65 -16.31
C MET A 1 -15.08 4.60 -15.23
N LYS A 2 -14.64 3.39 -15.55
CA LYS A 2 -14.50 2.30 -14.57
C LYS A 2 -13.06 2.34 -14.07
N ASN A 3 -12.86 2.67 -12.79
CA ASN A 3 -11.52 2.74 -12.25
C ASN A 3 -10.87 1.34 -12.30
N SER A 4 -9.67 1.24 -12.85
CA SER A 4 -8.86 0.01 -12.88
C SER A 4 -8.13 -0.12 -11.57
N LEU A 5 -8.30 -1.26 -10.89
CA LEU A 5 -7.51 -1.61 -9.72
C LEU A 5 -6.51 -2.70 -10.11
N GLU A 6 -5.22 -2.43 -9.90
CA GLU A 6 -4.13 -3.31 -10.29
C GLU A 6 -3.22 -3.59 -9.08
N ILE A 7 -2.73 -4.82 -8.97
CA ILE A 7 -1.74 -5.21 -7.96
C ILE A 7 -0.47 -5.57 -8.69
N VAL A 8 0.63 -4.88 -8.38
CA VAL A 8 1.91 -5.04 -9.07
C VAL A 8 3.05 -5.11 -8.08
N TRP A 9 4.12 -5.80 -8.45
CA TRP A 9 5.41 -5.62 -7.81
C TRP A 9 6.03 -4.35 -8.38
N SER A 10 6.46 -3.42 -7.51
CA SER A 10 6.98 -2.13 -7.93
C SER A 10 8.14 -2.31 -8.89
N SER A 11 8.04 -1.65 -10.05
CA SER A 11 9.08 -1.61 -11.06
C SER A 11 10.12 -0.51 -10.80
N ALA A 12 9.89 0.35 -9.79
CA ALA A 12 10.78 1.46 -9.42
C ALA A 12 11.85 0.99 -8.42
N MET A 13 12.57 -0.09 -8.72
CA MET A 13 13.68 -0.57 -7.87
C MET A 13 14.77 0.49 -7.64
N ASP A 14 14.83 1.50 -8.51
CA ASP A 14 15.76 2.62 -8.47
C ASP A 14 15.39 3.65 -7.39
N GLU A 15 14.11 3.70 -7.00
CA GLU A 15 13.59 4.62 -5.97
C GLU A 15 13.43 3.94 -4.61
N TYR A 16 13.31 2.60 -4.59
CA TYR A 16 13.13 1.81 -3.39
C TYR A 16 14.19 0.72 -3.31
N GLU A 17 15.00 0.73 -2.25
CA GLU A 17 16.06 -0.26 -2.04
C GLU A 17 15.53 -1.71 -1.93
N ASN A 18 14.23 -1.87 -1.64
CA ASN A 18 13.59 -3.15 -1.42
C ASN A 18 12.33 -3.34 -2.29
N LEU A 19 12.04 -4.60 -2.59
CA LEU A 19 10.84 -5.02 -3.31
C LEU A 19 9.59 -4.49 -2.59
N THR A 20 8.80 -3.68 -3.30
CA THR A 20 7.58 -3.07 -2.77
C THR A 20 6.38 -3.65 -3.52
N LEU A 21 5.36 -4.11 -2.81
CA LEU A 21 4.08 -4.50 -3.42
C LEU A 21 3.19 -3.26 -3.50
N GLU A 22 2.63 -2.96 -4.67
CA GLU A 22 1.81 -1.77 -4.88
C GLU A 22 0.39 -2.13 -5.33
N ILE A 23 -0.57 -1.32 -4.88
CA ILE A 23 -1.93 -1.30 -5.39
C ILE A 23 -2.10 0.02 -6.13
N LEU A 24 -2.46 -0.06 -7.41
CA LEU A 24 -2.65 1.08 -8.28
C LEU A 24 -4.15 1.29 -8.55
N LEU A 25 -4.59 2.55 -8.53
CA LEU A 25 -5.89 3.00 -8.99
C LEU A 25 -5.68 3.85 -10.24
N ASP A 26 -6.16 3.38 -11.40
CA ASP A 26 -5.96 4.05 -12.69
C ASP A 26 -4.49 4.37 -12.99
N GLY A 27 -3.59 3.45 -12.60
CA GLY A 27 -2.14 3.59 -12.76
C GLY A 27 -1.45 4.42 -11.66
N TYR A 28 -2.19 5.02 -10.73
CA TYR A 28 -1.61 5.77 -9.61
C TYR A 28 -1.51 4.91 -8.36
N PRO A 29 -0.36 4.85 -7.68
CA PRO A 29 -0.22 4.09 -6.45
C PRO A 29 -1.09 4.68 -5.35
N VAL A 30 -1.91 3.83 -4.73
CA VAL A 30 -2.79 4.18 -3.61
C VAL A 30 -2.47 3.39 -2.35
N VAL A 31 -1.78 2.25 -2.49
CA VAL A 31 -1.17 1.53 -1.37
C VAL A 31 0.19 1.02 -1.79
N ARG A 32 1.19 1.11 -0.91
CA ARG A 32 2.49 0.46 -1.05
C ARG A 32 2.78 -0.35 0.20
N VAL A 33 3.31 -1.55 0.05
CA VAL A 33 3.81 -2.37 1.15
C VAL A 33 5.30 -2.54 0.94
N ASN A 34 6.11 -1.95 1.82
CA ASN A 34 7.55 -1.96 1.71
C ASN A 34 8.20 -2.79 2.84
N GLU A 35 9.43 -3.24 2.59
CA GLU A 35 10.25 -3.99 3.56
C GLU A 35 11.35 -3.13 4.21
N GLU A 36 11.23 -1.79 4.24
CA GLU A 36 12.28 -0.88 4.73
C GLU A 36 12.75 -1.20 6.16
N ARG A 37 11.86 -1.77 6.98
CA ARG A 37 12.13 -2.15 8.37
C ARG A 37 12.31 -3.67 8.56
N GLY A 38 12.51 -4.39 7.46
CA GLY A 38 12.66 -5.84 7.41
C GLY A 38 11.33 -6.57 7.24
N ARG A 39 11.42 -7.84 6.84
CA ARG A 39 10.26 -8.69 6.50
C ARG A 39 9.30 -8.95 7.65
N ASP A 40 9.79 -8.87 8.89
CA ASP A 40 8.96 -9.05 10.09
C ASP A 40 8.29 -7.73 10.55
N ASN A 41 8.59 -6.60 9.89
CA ASN A 41 8.05 -5.28 10.23
C ASN A 41 7.59 -4.53 8.97
N LEU A 42 6.75 -5.17 8.16
CA LEU A 42 6.24 -4.57 6.93
C LEU A 42 5.42 -3.30 7.23
N GLU A 43 5.66 -2.26 6.44
CA GLU A 43 4.91 -1.00 6.52
C GLU A 43 4.03 -0.84 5.28
N ALA A 44 2.77 -0.48 5.52
CA ALA A 44 1.84 -0.08 4.49
C ALA A 44 1.79 1.46 4.41
N GLU A 45 2.16 2.00 3.26
CA GLU A 45 1.95 3.40 2.90
C GLU A 45 0.64 3.56 2.16
N LEU A 46 -0.17 4.52 2.58
CA LEU A 46 -1.50 4.78 2.04
C LEU A 46 -1.50 6.13 1.33
N GLY A 47 -1.98 6.12 0.09
CA GLY A 47 -2.19 7.31 -0.72
C GLY A 47 -3.20 8.25 -0.10
N GLY A 48 -3.02 9.55 -0.33
CA GLY A 48 -4.04 10.56 -0.05
C GLY A 48 -5.24 10.48 -1.01
N PRO A 49 -6.25 11.35 -0.85
CA PRO A 49 -7.36 11.45 -1.80
C PRO A 49 -6.92 11.97 -3.18
N GLU A 50 -5.72 12.54 -3.27
CA GLU A 50 -5.14 13.07 -4.49
C GLU A 50 -4.52 11.94 -5.33
N LEU A 51 -4.85 11.91 -6.63
CA LEU A 51 -4.29 10.96 -7.59
C LEU A 51 -2.95 11.46 -8.14
N ASP A 52 -2.02 11.80 -7.24
CA ASP A 52 -0.67 12.27 -7.61
C ASP A 52 0.44 11.31 -7.14
N GLY A 53 0.05 10.17 -6.56
CA GLY A 53 0.96 9.13 -6.07
C GLY A 53 1.67 9.49 -4.77
N ARG A 54 1.35 10.62 -4.12
CA ARG A 54 1.91 10.95 -2.80
C ARG A 54 1.26 10.10 -1.71
N MET A 55 2.10 9.44 -0.93
CA MET A 55 1.68 8.67 0.24
C MET A 55 1.45 9.63 1.42
N ALA A 56 0.25 9.62 1.98
CA ALA A 56 -0.15 10.53 3.04
C ALA A 56 0.11 9.96 4.44
N ARG A 57 0.18 8.63 4.56
CA ARG A 57 0.27 7.94 5.85
C ARG A 57 1.05 6.64 5.72
N LYS A 58 1.91 6.34 6.70
CA LYS A 58 2.49 5.00 6.89
C LYS A 58 1.89 4.35 8.15
N VAL A 59 1.61 3.06 8.10
CA VAL A 59 1.14 2.24 9.23
C VAL A 59 1.82 0.87 9.19
N SER A 60 1.90 0.18 10.32
CA SER A 60 2.26 -1.24 10.31
C SER A 60 1.24 -2.02 9.48
N LEU A 61 1.72 -2.97 8.66
CA LEU A 61 0.84 -3.83 7.87
C LEU A 61 -0.06 -4.69 8.77
N ASP A 62 0.47 -5.15 9.91
CA ASP A 62 -0.29 -5.94 10.88
C ASP A 62 -1.45 -5.14 11.45
N ASP A 63 -1.20 -3.88 11.84
CA ASP A 63 -2.23 -2.97 12.34
C ASP A 63 -3.32 -2.74 11.28
N LEU A 64 -2.93 -2.59 10.00
CA LEU A 64 -3.87 -2.39 8.90
C LEU A 64 -4.76 -3.62 8.68
N ILE A 65 -4.17 -4.82 8.74
CA ILE A 65 -4.89 -6.09 8.62
C ILE A 65 -5.88 -6.25 9.77
N ASP A 66 -5.49 -5.90 10.99
CA ASP A 66 -6.32 -6.06 12.18
C ASP A 66 -7.49 -5.07 12.23
N ILE A 67 -7.30 -3.84 11.74
CA ILE A 67 -8.40 -2.89 11.50
C ILE A 67 -9.45 -3.51 10.57
N ARG A 68 -9.03 -4.14 9.47
CA ARG A 68 -9.96 -4.80 8.53
C ARG A 68 -10.72 -5.95 9.18
N LYS A 69 -10.02 -6.82 9.92
CA LYS A 69 -10.66 -7.97 10.61
C LYS A 69 -11.78 -7.48 11.52
N THR A 70 -11.50 -6.46 12.34
CA THR A 70 -12.45 -5.85 13.28
C THR A 70 -13.70 -5.32 12.56
N MET A 71 -13.55 -4.69 11.39
CA MET A 71 -14.68 -4.20 10.60
C MET A 71 -15.52 -5.32 9.96
N THR A 72 -14.91 -6.47 9.67
CA THR A 72 -15.60 -7.60 9.03
C THR A 72 -16.24 -8.60 10.00
N THR A 73 -15.71 -8.70 11.23
CA THR A 73 -16.27 -9.58 12.28
C THR A 73 -17.36 -8.93 13.12
N GLY A 74 -17.63 -7.63 12.92
CA GLY A 74 -18.77 -6.92 13.53
C GLY A 74 -20.11 -7.18 12.85
N LYS A 75 -20.36 -8.40 12.37
CA LYS A 75 -21.65 -8.85 11.82
C LYS A 75 -22.25 -9.96 12.66
#